data_AF-A0A2V9ZSB7-F1
#
_entry.id   AF-A0A2V9ZSB7-F1
#
_cell.length_a   1.000
_cell.length_b   1.000
_cell.length_c   1.000
_cell.angle_alpha   90.00
_cell.angle_beta   90.00
_cell.angle_gamma   90.00
#
_symmetry.space_group_name_H-M   'P 1'
#
loop_
_entity.id
_entity.type
_entity.pdbx_description
1 polymer ?
#
loop_
_entity_poly.entity_id
_entity_poly.type
_entity_poly.pdbx_seq_one_letter_code
_entity_poly.pdbx_strand_id
1 'polypeptide(L)'
;MNTTYAELMQKEQPASGDKTQTTIKSSAEVVDLLQSELIRDLQLTEDAGAGMGDSKQELMNASEDAPIIRLGNSILGLAIKKGASDIHIEPMEANVVIRYRIDGVLQTVQNLPKKVQLGLISRLKILSKLDISEKRLPQDGRISVNMEGKPIDFRVSTIPGKWGEKVCMRILDKSNTMLGLDKVISHEATLKLVRELINQPYGILYVTGPTGSGKTTTLYSALAEINDPGINISTAEDPIEYDLPGVNQIQV
;
A
#
# COMPACT_ATOMS: atom_id res chain seq x y z
N MET A 1 -23.95 -46.43 27.99
CA MET A 1 -24.89 -45.50 28.66
C MET A 1 -25.12 -44.36 27.70
N ASN A 2 -26.30 -44.30 27.08
CA ASN A 2 -26.66 -43.28 26.11
C ASN A 2 -27.19 -42.05 26.86
N THR A 3 -26.43 -40.96 26.85
CA THR A 3 -26.95 -39.64 27.23
C THR A 3 -27.65 -39.06 26.00
N THR A 4 -28.94 -38.81 26.12
CA THR A 4 -29.75 -38.27 25.02
C THR A 4 -29.53 -36.76 24.87
N TYR A 5 -29.58 -36.27 23.64
CA TYR A 5 -29.38 -34.85 23.26
C TYR A 5 -30.29 -33.86 24.03
N ALA A 6 -31.39 -34.34 24.61
CA ALA A 6 -32.28 -33.55 25.47
C ALA A 6 -31.68 -33.20 26.85
N GLU A 7 -30.77 -34.01 27.39
CA GLU A 7 -30.14 -33.78 28.70
C GLU A 7 -29.02 -32.73 28.62
N LEU A 8 -28.38 -32.59 27.46
CA LEU A 8 -27.39 -31.53 27.20
C LEU A 8 -28.02 -30.14 27.06
N MET A 9 -29.32 -30.06 26.76
CA MET A 9 -30.04 -28.80 26.54
C MET A 9 -30.72 -28.24 27.81
N GLN A 10 -30.69 -28.96 28.94
CA GLN A 10 -31.28 -28.48 30.20
C GLN A 10 -30.28 -27.80 31.15
N LYS A 11 -28.98 -27.73 30.81
CA LYS A 11 -27.95 -27.21 31.71
C LYS A 11 -27.56 -25.74 31.51
N GLU A 12 -28.23 -25.02 30.62
CA GLU A 12 -27.98 -23.59 30.42
C GLU A 12 -29.29 -22.79 30.48
N GLN A 13 -29.88 -22.72 31.67
CA GLN A 13 -30.65 -21.54 32.05
C GLN A 13 -29.70 -20.57 32.77
N PRO A 14 -29.55 -19.32 32.31
CA PRO A 14 -28.72 -18.36 33.01
C PRO A 14 -29.42 -17.94 34.31
N ALA A 15 -28.67 -18.01 35.41
CA ALA A 15 -29.03 -17.38 36.66
C ALA A 15 -29.20 -15.86 36.44
N SER A 16 -30.27 -15.30 37.00
CA SER A 16 -30.54 -13.87 37.06
C SER A 16 -29.38 -13.13 37.74
N GLY A 17 -28.65 -12.30 37.00
CA GLY A 17 -27.57 -11.50 37.55
C GLY A 17 -27.01 -10.51 36.53
N ASP A 18 -27.28 -9.24 36.80
CA ASP A 18 -26.68 -8.02 36.26
C ASP A 18 -27.10 -7.54 34.85
N LYS A 19 -27.82 -6.42 34.86
CA LYS A 19 -28.19 -5.64 33.66
C LYS A 19 -27.01 -4.75 33.29
N THR A 20 -25.99 -5.28 32.65
CA THR A 20 -25.07 -4.47 31.86
C THR A 20 -25.50 -4.59 30.40
N GLN A 21 -26.33 -3.64 29.95
CA GLN A 21 -26.53 -3.36 28.53
C GLN A 21 -25.14 -3.12 27.93
N THR A 22 -24.60 -4.13 27.26
CA THR A 22 -23.41 -3.94 26.44
C THR A 22 -23.92 -3.32 25.15
N THR A 23 -23.99 -2.00 25.14
CA THR A 23 -24.29 -1.20 23.96
C THR A 23 -23.38 -1.66 22.84
N ILE A 24 -23.98 -2.19 21.77
CA ILE A 24 -23.29 -2.49 20.52
C ILE A 24 -22.66 -1.18 20.05
N LYS A 25 -21.35 -1.04 20.20
CA LYS A 25 -20.61 0.13 19.71
C LYS A 25 -20.81 0.23 18.21
N SER A 26 -21.20 1.41 17.73
CA SER A 26 -21.46 1.63 16.31
C SER A 26 -20.20 1.33 15.50
N SER A 27 -20.36 0.84 14.26
CA SER A 27 -19.24 0.59 13.34
C SER A 27 -18.37 1.82 13.09
N ALA A 28 -18.90 3.03 13.33
CA ALA A 28 -18.16 4.28 13.23
C ALA A 28 -17.14 4.46 14.36
N GLU A 29 -17.44 4.06 15.59
CA GLU A 29 -16.52 4.19 16.73
C GLU A 29 -15.37 3.19 16.68
N VAL A 30 -15.62 1.98 16.14
CA VAL A 30 -14.57 0.96 15.95
C VAL A 30 -13.61 1.38 14.83
N VAL A 31 -14.13 2.04 13.79
CA VAL A 31 -13.32 2.62 12.71
C VAL A 31 -12.48 3.80 13.22
N ASP A 32 -13.04 4.65 14.09
CA ASP A 32 -12.32 5.78 14.67
C ASP A 32 -11.17 5.32 15.60
N LEU A 33 -11.38 4.24 16.37
CA LEU A 33 -10.34 3.65 17.22
C LEU A 33 -9.20 3.03 16.38
N LEU A 34 -9.52 2.29 15.32
CA LEU A 34 -8.52 1.70 14.41
C LEU A 34 -7.78 2.77 13.59
N GLN A 35 -8.44 3.89 13.28
CA GLN A 35 -7.84 5.04 12.61
C GLN A 35 -6.84 5.76 13.53
N SER A 36 -7.09 5.83 14.83
CA SER A 36 -6.23 6.54 15.78
C SER A 36 -4.83 5.91 15.93
N GLU A 37 -4.71 4.58 15.90
CA GLU A 37 -3.42 3.89 15.96
C GLU A 37 -2.65 4.03 14.64
N LEU A 38 -3.32 3.84 13.49
CA LEU A 38 -2.71 3.94 12.15
C LEU A 38 -2.11 5.31 11.85
N ILE A 39 -2.75 6.38 12.32
CA ILE A 39 -2.31 7.76 12.10
C ILE A 39 -1.04 8.06 12.90
N ARG A 40 -0.82 7.39 14.05
CA ARG A 40 0.33 7.64 14.92
C ARG A 40 1.65 7.18 14.28
N ASP A 41 1.60 6.13 13.47
CA ASP A 41 2.78 5.49 12.89
C ASP A 41 3.17 6.06 11.52
N LEU A 42 2.26 6.79 10.85
CA LEU A 42 2.52 7.40 9.56
C LEU A 42 3.13 8.80 9.76
N GLN A 43 4.46 8.88 9.67
CA GLN A 43 5.19 10.14 9.69
C GLN A 43 5.35 10.66 8.27
N LEU A 44 4.66 11.77 7.96
CA LEU A 44 4.86 12.47 6.70
C LEU A 44 6.16 13.28 6.80
N THR A 45 7.03 13.17 5.79
CA THR A 45 8.15 14.10 5.65
C THR A 45 7.60 15.39 5.03
N GLU A 46 7.14 16.31 5.86
CA GLU A 46 6.74 17.65 5.42
C GLU A 46 7.99 18.46 5.11
N ASP A 47 8.40 18.44 3.84
CA ASP A 47 9.38 19.39 3.32
C ASP A 47 8.62 20.69 3.04
N ALA A 48 8.43 21.48 4.10
CA ALA A 48 7.68 22.73 4.09
C ALA A 48 8.39 23.76 3.21
N GLY A 49 7.97 23.84 1.95
CA GLY A 49 8.24 24.99 1.09
C GLY A 49 7.50 26.20 1.66
N ALA A 50 8.18 26.99 2.48
CA ALA A 50 7.70 28.25 3.00
C ALA A 50 7.50 29.27 1.86
N GLY A 51 6.25 29.55 1.52
CA GLY A 51 5.81 30.70 0.73
C GLY A 51 4.73 31.47 1.50
N MET A 52 5.05 32.71 1.86
CA MET A 52 4.27 33.63 2.70
C MET A 52 2.84 33.92 2.23
N GLY A 53 1.91 34.09 3.18
CA GLY A 53 0.63 34.78 3.02
C GLY A 53 -0.23 34.77 4.28
N ASP A 54 -0.18 35.85 5.05
CA ASP A 54 -0.92 36.12 6.30
C ASP A 54 -2.45 35.92 6.20
N SER A 55 -3.07 35.38 7.26
CA SER A 55 -4.31 35.87 7.91
C SER A 55 -5.20 34.75 8.49
N LYS A 56 -5.98 35.13 9.50
CA LYS A 56 -7.11 34.48 10.23
C LYS A 56 -7.87 33.29 9.59
N GLN A 57 -7.77 33.09 8.28
CA GLN A 57 -8.24 31.95 7.50
C GLN A 57 -7.47 30.65 7.80
N GLU A 58 -6.17 30.68 8.12
CA GLU A 58 -5.41 29.47 8.49
C GLU A 58 -5.97 28.79 9.76
N LEU A 59 -6.46 29.58 10.72
CA LEU A 59 -7.05 29.08 11.97
C LEU A 59 -8.44 28.45 11.76
N MET A 60 -9.22 28.90 10.76
CA MET A 60 -10.51 28.30 10.42
C MET A 60 -10.35 27.08 9.50
N ASN A 61 -9.41 27.13 8.56
CA ASN A 61 -9.05 25.99 7.71
C ASN A 61 -8.51 24.81 8.53
N ALA A 62 -7.69 25.08 9.56
CA ALA A 62 -7.16 24.05 10.45
C ALA A 62 -8.24 23.17 11.14
N SER A 63 -9.46 23.69 11.35
CA SER A 63 -10.56 22.94 11.97
C SER A 63 -11.27 21.98 11.00
N GLU A 64 -11.40 22.34 9.72
CA GLU A 64 -12.02 21.48 8.68
C GLU A 64 -11.00 20.56 8.01
N ASP A 65 -9.73 20.95 8.00
CA ASP A 65 -8.63 20.17 7.44
C ASP A 65 -8.31 18.96 8.32
N ALA A 66 -8.48 19.03 9.64
CA ALA A 66 -8.08 17.96 10.54
C ALA A 66 -8.76 16.60 10.22
N PRO A 67 -10.08 16.50 9.98
CA PRO A 67 -10.71 15.25 9.53
C PRO A 67 -10.24 14.76 8.16
N ILE A 68 -10.02 15.67 7.20
CA ILE A 68 -9.59 15.31 5.84
C ILE A 68 -8.13 14.83 5.82
N ILE A 69 -7.26 15.50 6.59
CA ILE A 69 -5.87 15.09 6.81
C ILE A 69 -5.84 13.69 7.43
N ARG A 70 -6.62 13.45 8.50
CA ARG A 70 -6.71 12.13 9.14
C ARG A 70 -7.21 11.06 8.18
N LEU A 71 -8.21 11.38 7.35
CA LEU A 71 -8.74 10.46 6.34
C LEU A 71 -7.67 10.11 5.28
N GLY A 72 -6.98 11.11 4.73
CA GLY A 72 -5.91 10.90 3.76
C GLY A 72 -4.79 10.03 4.33
N ASN A 73 -4.31 10.35 5.53
CA ASN A 73 -3.29 9.57 6.22
C ASN A 73 -3.77 8.14 6.50
N SER A 74 -5.01 7.97 6.94
CA SER A 74 -5.60 6.64 7.19
C SER A 74 -5.69 5.78 5.93
N ILE A 75 -6.01 6.39 4.78
CA ILE A 75 -6.06 5.68 3.49
C ILE A 75 -4.66 5.19 3.10
N LEU A 76 -3.62 6.01 3.27
CA LEU A 76 -2.24 5.63 2.96
C LEU A 76 -1.73 4.54 3.91
N GLY A 77 -1.88 4.75 5.22
CA GLY A 77 -1.42 3.80 6.24
C GLY A 77 -2.13 2.44 6.15
N LEU A 78 -3.45 2.43 5.88
CA LEU A 78 -4.20 1.18 5.71
C LEU A 78 -3.78 0.42 4.46
N ALA A 79 -3.45 1.12 3.37
CA ALA A 79 -2.97 0.48 2.16
C ALA A 79 -1.62 -0.22 2.39
N ILE A 80 -0.69 0.43 3.08
CA ILE A 80 0.60 -0.15 3.46
C ILE A 80 0.39 -1.38 4.36
N LYS A 81 -0.40 -1.24 5.43
CA LYS A 81 -0.67 -2.34 6.37
C LYS A 81 -1.35 -3.54 5.70
N LYS A 82 -2.15 -3.31 4.67
CA LYS A 82 -2.79 -4.37 3.87
C LYS A 82 -1.91 -4.94 2.76
N GLY A 83 -0.67 -4.47 2.59
CA GLY A 83 0.23 -4.93 1.53
C GLY A 83 -0.29 -4.59 0.12
N ALA A 84 -0.96 -3.45 -0.05
CA ALA A 84 -1.48 -3.05 -1.35
C ALA A 84 -0.35 -2.60 -2.30
N SER A 85 -0.45 -2.92 -3.59
CA SER A 85 0.45 -2.41 -4.62
C SER A 85 0.00 -1.05 -5.18
N ASP A 86 -1.31 -0.84 -5.27
CA ASP A 86 -1.90 0.37 -5.81
C ASP A 86 -3.12 0.80 -4.97
N ILE A 87 -3.34 2.10 -4.87
CA ILE A 87 -4.51 2.74 -4.28
C ILE A 87 -5.26 3.47 -5.39
N HIS A 88 -6.57 3.25 -5.46
CA HIS A 88 -7.46 3.91 -6.40
C HIS A 88 -8.53 4.69 -5.63
N ILE A 89 -8.64 5.97 -5.96
CA ILE A 89 -9.65 6.88 -5.42
C ILE A 89 -10.49 7.34 -6.60
N GLU A 90 -11.72 6.86 -6.64
CA GLU A 90 -12.56 6.93 -7.83
C GLU A 90 -13.86 7.66 -7.53
N PRO A 91 -13.98 8.93 -7.98
CA PRO A 91 -15.23 9.65 -7.95
C PRO A 91 -16.31 8.95 -8.78
N MET A 92 -17.41 8.61 -8.13
CA MET A 92 -18.65 8.16 -8.78
C MET A 92 -19.70 9.27 -8.69
N GLU A 93 -20.88 9.06 -9.26
CA GLU A 93 -21.96 10.04 -9.23
C GLU A 93 -22.36 10.42 -7.78
N ALA A 94 -22.64 9.43 -6.94
CA ALA A 94 -23.17 9.63 -5.59
C ALA A 94 -22.14 9.51 -4.44
N ASN A 95 -20.96 8.97 -4.71
CA ASN A 95 -19.96 8.63 -3.69
C ASN A 95 -18.53 8.65 -4.26
N VAL A 96 -17.55 8.44 -3.38
CA VAL A 96 -16.14 8.18 -3.77
C VAL A 96 -15.79 6.76 -3.35
N VAL A 97 -15.31 5.96 -4.28
CA VAL A 97 -14.93 4.57 -4.03
C VAL A 97 -13.42 4.50 -3.84
N ILE A 98 -12.99 3.88 -2.74
CA ILE A 98 -11.57 3.61 -2.46
C ILE A 98 -11.33 2.12 -2.68
N ARG A 99 -10.42 1.80 -3.60
CA ARG A 99 -10.01 0.43 -3.89
C ARG A 99 -8.52 0.26 -3.69
N TYR A 100 -8.11 -0.89 -3.18
CA TYR A 100 -6.71 -1.30 -3.15
C TYR A 100 -6.51 -2.45 -4.12
N ARG A 101 -5.35 -2.47 -4.79
CA ARG A 101 -4.86 -3.67 -5.45
C ARG A 101 -4.05 -4.46 -4.44
N ILE A 102 -4.53 -5.64 -4.07
CA ILE A 102 -3.86 -6.56 -3.15
C ILE A 102 -3.68 -7.86 -3.93
N ASP A 103 -2.45 -8.36 -4.00
CA ASP A 103 -2.09 -9.56 -4.76
C ASP A 103 -2.60 -9.53 -6.22
N GLY A 104 -2.49 -8.37 -6.86
CA GLY A 104 -2.93 -8.15 -8.24
C GLY A 104 -4.43 -7.89 -8.41
N VAL A 105 -5.26 -8.16 -7.39
CA VAL A 105 -6.73 -8.04 -7.46
C VAL A 105 -7.21 -6.72 -6.86
N LEU A 106 -8.09 -6.02 -7.58
CA LEU A 106 -8.74 -4.81 -7.09
C LEU A 106 -9.88 -5.15 -6.13
N GLN A 107 -9.81 -4.62 -4.91
CA GLN A 107 -10.79 -4.84 -3.87
C GLN A 107 -11.32 -3.49 -3.37
N THR A 108 -12.65 -3.36 -3.24
CA THR A 108 -13.27 -2.18 -2.64
C THR A 108 -13.11 -2.21 -1.13
N VAL A 109 -12.51 -1.16 -0.57
CA VAL A 109 -12.16 -1.10 0.86
C VAL A 109 -13.06 -0.12 1.59
N GLN A 110 -13.40 1.02 0.96
CA GLN A 110 -14.29 2.02 1.54
C GLN A 110 -15.16 2.67 0.46
N ASN A 111 -16.37 3.06 0.86
CA ASN A 111 -17.25 3.95 0.12
C ASN A 111 -17.45 5.21 0.94
N LEU A 112 -16.97 6.34 0.43
CA LEU A 112 -16.99 7.61 1.14
C LEU A 112 -18.10 8.52 0.58
N PRO A 113 -18.74 9.35 1.43
CA PRO A 113 -19.74 10.32 0.97
C PRO A 113 -19.17 11.30 -0.06
N LYS A 114 -19.95 11.68 -1.09
CA LYS A 114 -19.50 12.61 -2.15
C LYS A 114 -18.89 13.92 -1.62
N LYS A 115 -19.39 14.43 -0.49
CA LYS A 115 -18.93 15.67 0.14
C LYS A 115 -17.43 15.69 0.49
N VAL A 116 -16.80 14.54 0.75
CA VAL A 116 -15.38 14.50 1.13
C VAL A 116 -14.43 14.55 -0.07
N GLN A 117 -14.96 14.41 -1.29
CA GLN A 117 -14.17 14.25 -2.51
C GLN A 117 -13.15 15.38 -2.71
N LEU A 118 -13.61 16.64 -2.69
CA LEU A 118 -12.77 17.78 -3.01
C LEU A 118 -11.65 17.95 -1.98
N GLY A 119 -11.98 17.82 -0.69
CA GLY A 119 -11.00 17.87 0.39
C GLY A 119 -9.95 16.77 0.25
N LEU A 120 -10.38 15.53 0.00
CA LEU A 120 -9.47 14.39 -0.12
C LEU A 120 -8.52 14.54 -1.32
N ILE A 121 -9.04 14.92 -2.50
CA ILE A 121 -8.21 15.13 -3.69
C ILE A 121 -7.23 16.28 -3.46
N SER A 122 -7.69 17.40 -2.90
CA SER A 122 -6.84 18.54 -2.57
C SER A 122 -5.70 18.16 -1.62
N ARG A 123 -6.01 17.41 -0.55
CA ARG A 123 -5.00 16.92 0.39
C ARG A 123 -3.95 16.06 -0.29
N LEU A 124 -4.36 15.14 -1.16
CA LEU A 124 -3.42 14.28 -1.88
C LEU A 124 -2.57 15.07 -2.86
N LYS A 125 -3.15 16.04 -3.58
CA LYS A 125 -2.40 16.95 -4.44
C LYS A 125 -1.34 17.73 -3.67
N ILE A 126 -1.69 18.31 -2.52
CA ILE A 126 -0.75 19.02 -1.63
C ILE A 126 0.40 18.09 -1.22
N LEU A 127 0.10 16.87 -0.73
CA LEU A 127 1.12 15.90 -0.35
C LEU A 127 2.05 15.53 -1.52
N SER A 128 1.51 15.51 -2.74
CA SER A 128 2.26 15.19 -3.95
C SER A 128 2.91 16.39 -4.66
N LYS A 129 2.84 17.59 -4.07
CA LYS A 129 3.31 18.86 -4.65
C LYS A 129 2.69 19.18 -6.02
N LEU A 130 1.40 18.83 -6.21
CA LEU A 130 0.63 19.09 -7.42
C LEU A 130 -0.18 20.39 -7.33
N ASP A 131 -0.53 20.96 -8.49
CA ASP A 131 -1.37 22.16 -8.55
C ASP A 131 -2.83 21.81 -8.23
N ILE A 132 -3.31 22.32 -7.09
CA ILE A 132 -4.68 22.14 -6.60
C ILE A 132 -5.73 22.92 -7.42
N SER A 133 -5.30 23.97 -8.11
CA SER A 133 -6.17 24.83 -8.92
C SER A 133 -6.46 24.21 -10.28
N GLU A 134 -5.50 23.49 -10.86
CA GLU A 134 -5.67 22.79 -12.12
C GLU A 134 -6.38 21.44 -11.90
N LYS A 135 -7.51 21.26 -12.59
CA LYS A 135 -8.39 20.08 -12.47
C LYS A 135 -8.80 19.50 -13.83
N ARG A 136 -8.31 20.07 -14.91
CA ARG A 136 -8.70 19.77 -16.30
C ARG A 136 -7.63 19.00 -17.06
N LEU A 137 -6.42 18.93 -16.52
CA LEU A 137 -5.31 18.17 -17.08
C LEU A 137 -4.83 17.10 -16.11
N PRO A 138 -4.36 15.94 -16.60
CA PRO A 138 -3.66 14.98 -15.77
C PRO A 138 -2.42 15.59 -15.11
N GLN A 139 -2.09 15.12 -13.91
CA GLN A 139 -0.88 15.53 -13.20
C GLN A 139 -0.26 14.33 -12.48
N ASP A 140 1.08 14.29 -12.43
CA ASP A 140 1.85 13.23 -11.79
C ASP A 140 2.80 13.81 -10.75
N GLY A 141 2.89 13.14 -9.61
CA GLY A 141 3.67 13.60 -8.46
C GLY A 141 4.16 12.44 -7.60
N ARG A 142 4.79 12.77 -6.46
CA ARG A 142 5.28 11.77 -5.50
C ARG A 142 4.96 12.18 -4.08
N ILE A 143 4.60 11.22 -3.26
CA ILE A 143 4.48 11.38 -1.80
C ILE A 143 5.54 10.49 -1.16
N SER A 144 6.33 11.02 -0.23
CA SER A 144 7.22 10.21 0.59
C SER A 144 6.72 10.21 2.03
N VAL A 145 6.62 9.03 2.62
CA VAL A 145 6.20 8.83 4.00
C VAL A 145 7.18 7.90 4.69
N ASN A 146 7.28 8.01 6.01
CA ASN A 146 7.97 7.04 6.85
C ASN A 146 6.93 6.31 7.69
N MET A 147 6.91 4.98 7.62
CA MET A 147 6.01 4.15 8.40
C MET A 147 6.81 3.07 9.11
N GLU A 148 6.72 3.03 10.44
CA GLU A 148 7.47 2.07 11.27
C GLU A 148 9.00 2.07 10.98
N GLY A 149 9.56 3.23 10.63
CA GLY A 149 10.99 3.39 10.30
C GLY A 149 11.37 2.97 8.88
N LYS A 150 10.40 2.57 8.04
CA LYS A 150 10.62 2.26 6.62
C LYS A 150 10.20 3.43 5.73
N PRO A 151 11.10 3.93 4.86
CA PRO A 151 10.73 4.93 3.86
C PRO A 151 9.87 4.27 2.77
N ILE A 152 8.69 4.82 2.53
CA ILE A 152 7.76 4.37 1.50
C ILE A 152 7.45 5.56 0.59
N ASP A 153 7.63 5.36 -0.71
CA ASP A 153 7.28 6.34 -1.72
C ASP A 153 5.96 5.94 -2.39
N PHE A 154 5.15 6.93 -2.77
CA PHE A 154 4.01 6.75 -3.63
C PHE A 154 4.24 7.53 -4.91
N ARG A 155 4.04 6.90 -6.07
CA ARG A 155 3.83 7.62 -7.33
C ARG A 155 2.36 7.94 -7.47
N VAL A 156 2.03 9.22 -7.54
CA VAL A 156 0.66 9.71 -7.60
C VAL A 156 0.37 10.17 -9.02
N SER A 157 -0.79 9.77 -9.55
CA SER A 157 -1.32 10.28 -10.81
C SER A 157 -2.76 10.71 -10.61
N THR A 158 -3.11 11.88 -11.12
CA THR A 158 -4.45 12.45 -11.10
C THR A 158 -4.96 12.58 -12.53
N ILE A 159 -6.20 12.17 -12.78
CA ILE A 159 -6.82 12.23 -14.11
C ILE A 159 -8.22 12.83 -13.97
N PRO A 160 -8.53 13.92 -14.70
CA PRO A 160 -9.88 14.47 -14.76
C PRO A 160 -10.89 13.45 -15.30
N GLY A 161 -12.02 13.30 -14.61
CA GLY A 161 -13.11 12.40 -15.01
C GLY A 161 -14.47 13.07 -14.90
N LYS A 162 -15.51 12.38 -15.39
CA LYS A 162 -16.90 12.89 -15.44
C LYS A 162 -17.40 13.40 -14.08
N TRP A 163 -17.06 12.69 -13.01
CA TRP A 163 -17.56 12.96 -11.66
C TRP A 163 -16.54 13.62 -10.73
N GLY A 164 -15.38 14.01 -11.27
CA GLY A 164 -14.24 14.54 -10.53
C GLY A 164 -12.94 13.89 -10.94
N GLU A 165 -11.85 14.30 -10.29
CA GLU A 165 -10.52 13.78 -10.58
C GLU A 165 -10.30 12.43 -9.91
N LYS A 166 -9.98 11.42 -10.71
CA LYS A 166 -9.54 10.12 -10.22
C LYS A 166 -8.09 10.23 -9.79
N VAL A 167 -7.76 9.68 -8.62
CA VAL A 167 -6.38 9.58 -8.14
C VAL A 167 -5.97 8.12 -8.11
N CYS A 168 -4.83 7.80 -8.70
CA CYS A 168 -4.18 6.50 -8.58
C CYS A 168 -2.82 6.70 -7.93
N MET A 169 -2.48 5.84 -6.96
CA MET A 169 -1.19 5.89 -6.28
C MET A 169 -0.56 4.51 -6.32
N ARG A 170 0.67 4.40 -6.82
CA ARG A 170 1.46 3.18 -6.73
C ARG A 170 2.36 3.25 -5.52
N ILE A 171 2.30 2.24 -4.66
CA ILE A 171 3.17 2.12 -3.50
C ILE A 171 4.51 1.55 -3.97
N LEU A 172 5.59 2.26 -3.66
CA LEU A 172 6.97 1.87 -3.89
C LEU A 172 7.62 1.69 -2.54
N ASP A 173 7.75 0.45 -2.12
CA ASP A 173 8.55 0.11 -0.96
C ASP A 173 10.03 0.24 -1.35
N LYS A 174 10.72 1.23 -0.77
CA LYS A 174 12.16 1.43 -0.96
C LYS A 174 12.99 0.51 -0.07
N SER A 175 12.37 -0.35 0.75
CA SER A 175 13.11 -1.36 1.49
C SER A 175 13.67 -2.38 0.50
N ASN A 176 14.86 -2.03 0.00
CA ASN A 176 15.83 -2.76 -0.80
C ASN A 176 16.24 -4.08 -0.12
N THR A 177 15.29 -4.92 0.22
CA THR A 177 15.57 -6.27 0.68
C THR A 177 15.48 -7.14 -0.54
N MET A 178 16.58 -7.18 -1.31
CA MET A 178 16.87 -8.31 -2.16
C MET A 178 16.70 -9.57 -1.31
N LEU A 179 15.59 -10.27 -1.52
CA LEU A 179 15.29 -11.50 -0.82
C LEU A 179 16.35 -12.52 -1.25
N GLY A 180 17.00 -13.18 -0.29
CA GLY A 180 17.86 -14.31 -0.61
C GLY A 180 17.06 -15.40 -1.32
N LEU A 181 17.70 -16.17 -2.20
CA LEU A 181 17.04 -17.24 -2.95
C LEU A 181 16.38 -18.26 -2.01
N ASP A 182 16.92 -18.45 -0.80
CA ASP A 182 16.38 -19.25 0.30
C ASP A 182 15.06 -18.72 0.88
N LYS A 183 14.80 -17.42 0.75
CA LYS A 183 13.53 -16.79 1.15
C LYS A 183 12.48 -16.87 0.05
N VAL A 184 12.91 -16.90 -1.20
CA VAL A 184 12.02 -17.02 -2.37
C VAL A 184 11.60 -18.48 -2.59
N ILE A 185 12.51 -19.42 -2.40
CA ILE A 185 12.28 -20.86 -2.63
C ILE A 185 12.39 -21.60 -1.29
N SER A 186 11.24 -21.84 -0.66
CA SER A 186 11.15 -22.53 0.64
C SER A 186 11.40 -24.04 0.57
N HIS A 187 11.15 -24.65 -0.59
CA HIS A 187 11.36 -26.08 -0.78
C HIS A 187 12.84 -26.39 -1.04
N GLU A 188 13.49 -27.03 -0.07
CA GLU A 188 14.94 -27.23 -0.03
C GLU A 188 15.51 -27.93 -1.28
N ALA A 189 14.85 -29.00 -1.76
CA ALA A 189 15.32 -29.71 -2.94
C ALA A 189 15.23 -28.85 -4.22
N THR A 190 14.22 -27.98 -4.32
CA THR A 190 14.09 -27.05 -5.44
C THR A 190 15.13 -25.95 -5.34
N LEU A 191 15.37 -25.41 -4.14
CA LEU A 191 16.40 -24.41 -3.91
C LEU A 191 17.79 -24.95 -4.30
N LYS A 192 18.10 -26.18 -3.90
CA LYS A 192 19.36 -26.84 -4.27
C LYS A 192 19.49 -27.00 -5.78
N LEU A 193 18.44 -27.49 -6.45
CA LEU A 193 18.43 -27.61 -7.91
C LEU A 193 18.64 -26.26 -8.60
N VAL A 194 17.95 -25.21 -8.17
CA VAL A 194 18.12 -23.87 -8.75
C VAL A 194 19.54 -23.35 -8.52
N ARG A 195 20.12 -23.54 -7.33
CA ARG A 195 21.51 -23.20 -7.05
C ARG A 195 22.49 -23.93 -7.96
N GLU A 196 22.27 -25.22 -8.21
CA GLU A 196 23.09 -25.99 -9.15
C GLU A 196 22.97 -25.46 -10.59
N LEU A 197 21.78 -25.02 -11.00
CA LEU A 197 21.52 -24.46 -12.34
C LEU A 197 22.15 -23.08 -12.54
N ILE A 198 22.03 -22.17 -11.59
CA ILE A 198 22.59 -20.80 -11.72
C ILE A 198 24.12 -20.78 -11.68
N ASN A 199 24.74 -21.81 -11.09
CA ASN A 199 26.20 -21.98 -11.06
C ASN A 199 26.76 -22.74 -12.27
N GLN A 200 25.92 -23.14 -13.24
CA GLN A 200 26.44 -23.71 -14.48
C GLN A 200 27.23 -22.64 -15.26
N PRO A 201 28.37 -23.01 -15.88
CA PRO A 201 29.24 -22.04 -16.56
C PRO A 201 28.59 -21.39 -17.79
N TYR A 202 27.59 -22.05 -18.37
CA TYR A 202 26.80 -21.55 -19.50
C TYR A 202 25.47 -22.31 -19.55
N GLY A 203 24.46 -21.68 -20.14
CA GLY A 203 23.13 -22.24 -20.30
C GLY A 203 22.07 -21.15 -20.39
N ILE A 204 20.83 -21.55 -20.65
CA ILE A 204 19.68 -20.66 -20.64
C ILE A 204 18.71 -21.15 -19.56
N LEU A 205 18.37 -20.27 -18.62
CA LEU A 205 17.36 -20.52 -17.59
C LEU A 205 16.12 -19.67 -17.89
N TYR A 206 14.96 -20.32 -18.01
CA TYR A 206 13.69 -19.63 -18.19
C TYR A 206 12.92 -19.60 -16.88
N VAL A 207 12.64 -18.38 -16.38
CA VAL A 207 11.74 -18.17 -15.26
C VAL A 207 10.39 -17.69 -15.81
N THR A 208 9.38 -18.54 -15.73
CA THR A 208 8.06 -18.30 -16.34
C THR A 208 6.96 -18.21 -15.29
N GLY A 209 5.83 -17.60 -15.66
CA GLY A 209 4.71 -17.34 -14.75
C GLY A 209 3.96 -16.04 -15.09
N PRO A 210 2.72 -15.86 -14.60
CA PRO A 210 1.93 -14.67 -14.85
C PRO A 210 2.53 -13.41 -14.19
N THR A 211 2.04 -12.23 -14.57
CA THR A 211 2.43 -10.97 -13.90
C THR A 211 2.17 -11.05 -12.39
N GLY A 212 3.11 -10.57 -11.59
CA GLY A 212 3.01 -10.61 -10.12
C GLY A 212 3.40 -11.95 -9.46
N SER A 213 3.81 -12.97 -10.22
CA SER A 213 4.19 -14.28 -9.65
C SER A 213 5.62 -14.32 -9.07
N GLY A 214 6.27 -13.19 -8.83
CA GLY A 214 7.63 -13.13 -8.26
C GLY A 214 8.78 -13.51 -9.21
N LYS A 215 8.57 -13.51 -10.54
CA LYS A 215 9.63 -13.84 -11.52
C LYS A 215 10.84 -12.90 -11.41
N THR A 216 10.58 -11.60 -11.47
CA THR A 216 11.64 -10.58 -11.39
C THR A 216 12.38 -10.70 -10.06
N THR A 217 11.64 -10.85 -8.95
CA THR A 217 12.24 -11.10 -7.64
C THR A 217 13.15 -12.33 -7.65
N THR A 218 12.69 -13.46 -8.21
CA THR A 218 13.48 -14.70 -8.30
C THR A 218 14.75 -14.50 -9.14
N LEU A 219 14.65 -13.80 -10.28
CA LEU A 219 15.79 -13.51 -11.15
C LEU A 219 16.81 -12.61 -10.46
N TYR A 220 16.35 -11.54 -9.81
CA TYR A 220 17.21 -10.64 -9.06
C TYR A 220 17.91 -11.34 -7.90
N SER A 221 17.21 -12.21 -7.16
CA SER A 221 17.81 -13.05 -6.11
C SER A 221 18.88 -14.00 -6.66
N ALA A 222 18.65 -14.59 -7.84
CA ALA A 222 19.63 -15.46 -8.49
C ALA A 222 20.87 -14.69 -8.94
N LEU A 223 20.68 -13.51 -9.58
CA LEU A 223 21.77 -12.63 -9.98
C LEU A 223 22.58 -12.15 -8.77
N ALA A 224 21.91 -11.84 -7.65
CA ALA A 224 22.55 -11.50 -6.38
C ALA A 224 23.53 -12.58 -5.91
N GLU A 225 23.11 -13.84 -5.99
CA GLU A 225 23.82 -14.97 -5.43
C GLU A 225 25.08 -15.32 -6.25
N ILE A 226 25.06 -15.06 -7.55
CA ILE A 226 26.21 -15.24 -8.44
C ILE A 226 27.03 -13.96 -8.66
N ASN A 227 26.69 -12.86 -7.98
CA ASN A 227 27.35 -11.57 -8.13
C ASN A 227 28.74 -11.58 -7.46
N ASP A 228 29.71 -12.12 -8.18
CA ASP A 228 31.12 -12.19 -7.80
C ASP A 228 31.96 -11.25 -8.70
N PRO A 229 32.96 -10.53 -8.16
CA PRO A 229 33.82 -9.65 -8.95
C PRO A 229 34.55 -10.33 -10.13
N GLY A 230 34.70 -11.65 -10.11
CA GLY A 230 35.27 -12.43 -11.21
C GLY A 230 34.31 -12.70 -12.36
N ILE A 231 33.03 -12.34 -12.23
CA ILE A 231 31.97 -12.60 -13.21
C ILE A 231 31.40 -11.27 -13.71
N ASN A 232 31.47 -11.03 -15.02
CA ASN A 232 30.83 -9.86 -15.62
C ASN A 232 29.35 -10.16 -15.91
N ILE A 233 28.45 -9.50 -15.19
CA ILE A 233 27.00 -9.65 -15.33
C ILE A 233 26.42 -8.40 -16.02
N SER A 234 25.63 -8.61 -17.06
CA SER A 234 24.89 -7.54 -17.76
C SER A 234 23.41 -7.91 -17.93
N THR A 235 22.50 -6.96 -17.74
CA THR A 235 21.05 -7.13 -17.93
C THR A 235 20.49 -6.15 -18.95
N ALA A 236 19.36 -6.53 -19.57
CA ALA A 236 18.55 -5.67 -20.43
C ALA A 236 17.09 -5.76 -19.97
N GLU A 237 16.51 -4.64 -19.52
CA GLU A 237 15.26 -4.60 -18.76
C GLU A 237 14.33 -3.47 -19.20
N ASP A 238 13.02 -3.61 -19.00
CA ASP A 238 12.01 -2.58 -19.32
C ASP A 238 10.90 -2.54 -18.24
N PRO A 239 10.98 -1.63 -17.24
CA PRO A 239 12.13 -0.83 -16.84
C PRO A 239 13.11 -1.61 -15.94
N ILE A 240 14.22 -0.98 -15.52
CA ILE A 240 15.04 -1.50 -14.41
C ILE A 240 14.22 -1.41 -13.12
N GLU A 241 14.00 -2.55 -12.46
CA GLU A 241 13.12 -2.65 -11.28
C GLU A 241 13.87 -2.39 -9.97
N TYR A 242 15.09 -2.91 -9.82
CA TYR A 242 15.95 -2.69 -8.65
C TYR A 242 17.39 -2.37 -9.06
N ASP A 243 18.11 -1.65 -8.21
CA ASP A 243 19.54 -1.40 -8.40
C ASP A 243 20.35 -2.58 -7.83
N LEU A 244 21.21 -3.17 -8.67
CA LEU A 244 22.09 -4.30 -8.34
C LEU A 244 23.55 -3.85 -8.39
N PRO A 245 24.15 -3.50 -7.23
CA PRO A 245 25.56 -3.11 -7.18
C PRO A 245 26.47 -4.19 -7.79
N GLY A 246 27.33 -3.82 -8.73
CA GLY A 246 28.24 -4.74 -9.41
C GLY A 246 27.67 -5.37 -10.69
N VAL A 247 26.39 -5.15 -11.00
CA VAL A 247 25.76 -5.61 -12.25
C VAL A 247 25.59 -4.45 -13.23
N ASN A 248 25.91 -4.67 -14.50
CA ASN A 248 25.72 -3.67 -15.56
C ASN A 248 24.28 -3.72 -16.10
N GLN A 249 23.39 -2.89 -15.56
CA GLN A 249 21.98 -2.89 -15.93
C GLN A 249 21.68 -1.88 -17.05
N ILE A 250 21.05 -2.34 -18.12
CA ILE A 250 20.67 -1.51 -19.28
C ILE A 250 19.15 -1.50 -19.39
N GLN A 251 18.57 -0.31 -19.53
CA GLN A 251 17.14 -0.18 -19.80
C GLN A 251 16.89 -0.11 -21.31
N VAL A 252 15.89 -0.86 -21.79
CA VAL A 252 15.43 -0.90 -23.19
C VAL A 252 14.27 0.07 -23.41
#